data_AF-X0TN73-F1
#
_entry.id   AF-X0TN73-F1
#
_cell.length_a   1.000
_cell.length_b   1.000
_cell.length_c   1.000
_cell.angle_alpha   90.00
_cell.angle_beta   90.00
_cell.angle_gamma   90.00
#
_symmetry.space_group_name_H-M   'P 1'
#
loop_
_entity.id
_entity.type
_entity.pdbx_description
1 polymer ?
#
loop_
_entity_poly.entity_id
_entity_poly.type
_entity_poly.pdbx_seq_one_letter_code
_entity_poly.pdbx_strand_id
1 'polypeptide(L)'
;IRPSTPHRGEPYVFKNLLGLVDPYRFNKLEDVKPENVNKMTVRNKKRACIDFNGNRLFKKRVTTLCKIKWDEGADEPEIKLYDAIVEYISEYHDYAQEEKNNILIFLLMLYERIVASSSKAILKSLGKRLKTLKSLTHKAKKISESLLDDFSEIPGEKQLEFVEKIVPILNNPDLVRKEIKIVANCVELAKKALIGRNDAKLRKLIEIIDDLKKKINDKNIKILIFTEFIETQRYIIESLEKIGYKMAFINGKLSLSDRVLQKQRFRDKAQILVSTDAGGEGIIY
;
A
#
# COMPACT_ATOMS: atom_id res chain seq x y z
N ILE A 1 1.53 -26.25 -15.94
CA ILE A 1 1.65 -25.00 -15.16
C ILE A 1 0.23 -24.53 -14.80
N ARG A 2 -0.06 -24.18 -13.54
CA ARG A 2 -1.39 -23.67 -13.11
C ARG A 2 -1.30 -22.24 -12.54
N PRO A 3 -0.97 -21.22 -13.34
CA PRO A 3 -0.92 -19.86 -12.85
C PRO A 3 -2.36 -19.29 -12.79
N SER A 4 -2.79 -18.81 -11.62
CA SER A 4 -4.09 -18.13 -11.44
C SER A 4 -4.17 -16.79 -12.18
N THR A 5 -3.02 -16.15 -12.41
CA THR A 5 -2.87 -14.90 -13.17
C THR A 5 -1.91 -15.18 -14.33
N PRO A 6 -2.34 -15.08 -15.60
CA PRO A 6 -1.54 -15.55 -16.72
C PRO A 6 -0.27 -14.71 -16.97
N HIS A 7 -0.31 -13.41 -16.70
CA HIS A 7 0.84 -12.49 -16.72
C HIS A 7 0.49 -11.19 -15.99
N ARG A 8 1.50 -10.41 -15.59
CA ARG A 8 1.35 -9.09 -14.93
C ARG A 8 1.36 -7.91 -15.92
N GLY A 9 1.10 -8.17 -17.20
CA GLY A 9 1.22 -7.16 -18.27
C GLY A 9 2.51 -7.24 -19.08
N GLU A 10 3.40 -8.18 -18.77
CA GLU A 10 4.67 -8.39 -19.50
C GLU A 10 4.54 -9.48 -20.59
N PRO A 11 4.56 -9.11 -21.88
CA PRO A 11 4.32 -10.07 -22.96
C PRO A 11 5.44 -11.12 -23.10
N TYR A 12 6.69 -10.72 -22.84
CA TYR A 12 7.87 -11.57 -22.94
C TYR A 12 7.84 -12.72 -21.92
N VAL A 13 7.51 -12.41 -20.66
CA VAL A 13 7.38 -13.43 -19.60
C VAL A 13 6.28 -14.42 -19.94
N PHE A 14 5.15 -13.94 -20.45
CA PHE A 14 4.04 -14.80 -20.84
C PHE A 14 4.41 -15.71 -22.02
N LYS A 15 5.05 -15.17 -23.05
CA LYS A 15 5.57 -15.91 -24.20
C LYS A 15 6.53 -17.00 -23.75
N ASN A 16 7.49 -16.68 -22.90
CA ASN A 16 8.47 -17.64 -22.39
C ASN A 16 7.80 -18.76 -21.60
N LEU A 17 6.79 -18.44 -20.77
CA LEU A 17 6.00 -19.43 -20.05
C LEU A 17 5.26 -20.39 -20.99
N LEU A 18 4.66 -19.86 -22.06
CA LEU A 18 3.98 -20.66 -23.08
C LEU A 18 4.97 -21.50 -23.91
N GLY A 19 6.16 -20.95 -24.19
CA GLY A 19 7.26 -21.64 -24.87
C GLY A 19 7.82 -22.83 -24.08
N LEU A 20 7.72 -22.83 -22.75
CA LEU A 20 8.03 -24.02 -21.94
C LEU A 20 7.06 -25.18 -22.19
N VAL A 21 5.84 -24.89 -22.64
CA VAL A 21 4.82 -25.90 -22.95
C VAL A 21 4.93 -26.34 -24.41
N ASP A 22 5.07 -25.39 -25.34
CA ASP A 22 5.29 -25.66 -26.77
C ASP A 22 6.24 -24.62 -27.38
N PRO A 23 7.53 -24.95 -27.51
CA PRO A 23 8.55 -24.04 -28.05
C PRO A 23 8.32 -23.69 -29.52
N TYR A 24 7.71 -24.59 -30.30
CA TYR A 24 7.52 -24.42 -31.73
C TYR A 24 6.36 -23.47 -32.02
N ARG A 25 5.28 -23.58 -31.24
CA ARG A 25 4.11 -22.70 -31.38
C ARG A 25 4.32 -21.33 -30.78
N PHE A 26 5.16 -21.17 -29.75
CA PHE A 26 5.42 -19.89 -29.08
C PHE A 26 6.88 -19.47 -29.21
N ASN A 27 7.35 -19.36 -30.44
CA ASN A 27 8.75 -19.07 -30.72
C ASN A 27 9.02 -17.56 -30.79
N LYS A 28 8.02 -16.77 -31.20
CA LYS A 28 8.06 -15.31 -31.23
C LYS A 28 6.93 -14.69 -30.41
N LEU A 29 7.00 -13.38 -30.16
CA LEU A 29 5.93 -12.69 -29.42
C LEU A 29 4.65 -12.58 -30.24
N GLU A 30 4.76 -12.50 -31.56
CA GLU A 30 3.60 -12.44 -32.46
C GLU A 30 2.78 -13.72 -32.43
N ASP A 31 3.33 -14.82 -31.90
CA ASP A 31 2.63 -16.10 -31.77
C ASP A 31 1.71 -16.15 -30.56
N VAL A 32 1.82 -15.19 -29.62
CA VAL A 32 0.94 -15.04 -28.44
C VAL A 32 -0.40 -14.44 -28.87
N LYS A 33 -1.15 -15.21 -29.67
CA LYS A 33 -2.49 -14.86 -30.15
C LYS A 33 -3.55 -15.67 -29.41
N PRO A 34 -4.77 -15.13 -29.20
CA PRO A 34 -5.86 -15.84 -28.51
C PRO A 34 -6.11 -17.24 -29.04
N GLU A 35 -6.02 -17.45 -30.35
CA GLU A 35 -6.26 -18.75 -31.00
C GLU A 35 -5.21 -19.79 -30.61
N ASN A 36 -3.94 -19.38 -30.51
CA ASN A 36 -2.85 -20.27 -30.10
C ASN A 36 -2.89 -20.56 -28.60
N VAL A 37 -3.17 -19.54 -27.80
CA VAL A 37 -3.26 -19.65 -26.33
C VAL A 37 -4.45 -20.53 -25.91
N ASN A 38 -5.61 -20.38 -26.55
CA ASN A 38 -6.81 -21.17 -26.24
C ASN A 38 -6.64 -22.67 -26.53
N LYS A 39 -5.76 -23.06 -27.47
CA LYS A 39 -5.48 -24.47 -27.76
C LYS A 39 -4.73 -25.19 -26.65
N MET A 40 -4.09 -24.46 -25.74
CA MET A 40 -3.25 -25.04 -24.68
C MET A 40 -3.67 -24.63 -23.26
N THR A 41 -4.57 -23.65 -23.15
CA THR A 41 -4.98 -23.12 -21.85
C THR A 41 -6.47 -23.35 -21.64
N VAL A 42 -6.80 -23.83 -20.45
CA VAL A 42 -8.18 -23.89 -19.98
C VAL A 42 -8.34 -22.82 -18.92
N ARG A 43 -9.23 -21.86 -19.17
CA ARG A 43 -9.51 -20.77 -18.22
C ARG A 43 -10.99 -20.71 -17.87
N ASN A 44 -11.33 -21.30 -16.74
CA ASN A 44 -12.66 -21.14 -16.16
C ASN A 44 -12.76 -19.79 -15.45
N LYS A 45 -13.64 -18.92 -15.92
CA LYS A 45 -13.95 -17.67 -15.22
C LYS A 45 -14.74 -18.03 -13.98
N LYS A 46 -14.24 -17.70 -12.78
CA LYS A 46 -14.97 -17.91 -11.49
C LYS A 46 -16.44 -17.46 -11.55
N ARG A 47 -16.72 -16.36 -12.28
CA ARG A 47 -18.07 -15.82 -12.49
C ARG A 47 -19.05 -16.74 -13.24
N ALA A 48 -18.53 -17.65 -14.05
CA ALA A 48 -19.32 -18.58 -14.87
C ALA A 48 -19.38 -19.99 -14.27
N CYS A 49 -18.67 -20.23 -13.15
CA CYS A 49 -18.70 -21.54 -12.51
C CYS A 49 -20.04 -21.78 -11.80
N ILE A 50 -20.67 -22.89 -12.14
CA ILE A 50 -21.94 -23.36 -11.60
C ILE A 50 -21.74 -24.72 -10.93
N ASP A 51 -22.61 -25.07 -9.98
CA ASP A 51 -22.72 -26.43 -9.46
C ASP A 51 -23.44 -27.34 -10.46
N PHE A 52 -23.57 -28.63 -10.13
CA PHE A 52 -24.28 -29.62 -10.96
C PHE A 52 -25.77 -29.31 -11.15
N ASN A 53 -26.34 -28.43 -10.32
CA ASN A 53 -27.74 -28.02 -10.37
C ASN A 53 -27.95 -26.71 -11.14
N GLY A 54 -26.88 -26.13 -11.72
CA GLY A 54 -26.93 -24.87 -12.45
C GLY A 54 -26.83 -23.61 -11.58
N ASN A 55 -26.67 -23.73 -10.26
CA ASN A 55 -26.54 -22.59 -9.37
C ASN A 55 -25.11 -22.04 -9.39
N ARG A 56 -24.97 -20.70 -9.29
CA ARG A 56 -23.64 -20.07 -9.28
C ARG A 56 -22.87 -20.42 -8.01
N LEU A 57 -21.63 -20.90 -8.18
CA LEU A 57 -20.73 -21.21 -7.06
C LEU A 57 -20.26 -19.96 -6.30
N PHE A 58 -20.27 -18.80 -6.95
CA PHE A 58 -19.76 -17.54 -6.39
C PHE A 58 -20.82 -16.44 -6.42
N LYS A 59 -20.90 -15.68 -5.33
CA LYS A 59 -21.76 -14.49 -5.25
C LYS A 59 -21.32 -13.41 -6.24
N LYS A 60 -22.28 -12.59 -6.68
CA LYS A 60 -22.01 -11.46 -7.58
C LYS A 60 -21.14 -10.42 -6.87
N ARG A 61 -19.96 -10.15 -7.43
CA ARG A 61 -19.10 -9.03 -6.99
C ARG A 61 -19.67 -7.71 -7.49
N VAL A 62 -19.92 -6.79 -6.56
CA VAL A 62 -20.26 -5.38 -6.83
C VAL A 62 -19.04 -4.52 -6.50
N THR A 63 -18.72 -3.57 -7.36
CA THR A 63 -17.59 -2.66 -7.20
C THR A 63 -18.09 -1.23 -7.31
N THR A 64 -17.73 -0.39 -6.35
CA THR A 64 -18.13 1.02 -6.30
C THR A 64 -16.89 1.86 -6.03
N LEU A 65 -16.72 2.95 -6.78
CA LEU A 65 -15.69 3.94 -6.51
C LEU A 65 -16.23 4.94 -5.47
N CYS A 66 -15.47 5.17 -4.39
CA CYS A 66 -15.77 6.22 -3.43
C CYS A 66 -14.77 7.37 -3.59
N LYS A 67 -15.27 8.56 -3.94
CA LYS A 67 -14.46 9.77 -3.94
C LYS A 67 -14.40 10.33 -2.52
N ILE A 68 -13.21 10.71 -2.08
CA ILE A 68 -12.99 11.38 -0.80
C ILE A 68 -12.92 12.87 -1.10
N LYS A 69 -13.65 13.67 -0.33
CA LYS A 69 -13.60 15.14 -0.41
C LYS A 69 -13.16 15.67 0.93
N TRP A 70 -12.28 16.65 0.91
CA TRP A 70 -12.00 17.46 2.08
C TRP A 70 -13.07 18.53 2.23
N ASP A 71 -13.42 18.82 3.48
CA ASP A 71 -14.17 20.00 3.87
C ASP A 71 -13.19 21.13 4.17
N GLU A 72 -13.26 22.23 3.43
CA GLU A 72 -12.27 23.32 3.51
C GLU A 72 -12.16 23.93 4.91
N GLY A 73 -13.21 23.86 5.73
CA GLY A 73 -13.18 24.32 7.12
C GLY A 73 -12.65 23.24 8.06
N ALA A 74 -13.31 22.08 8.10
CA ALA A 74 -13.02 21.05 9.08
C ALA A 74 -11.68 20.32 8.83
N ASP A 75 -11.26 20.20 7.57
CA ASP A 75 -10.05 19.50 7.14
C ASP A 75 -8.89 20.45 6.80
N GLU A 76 -9.02 21.75 7.05
CA GLU A 76 -7.96 22.77 6.80
C GLU A 76 -6.56 22.31 7.29
N PRO A 77 -6.40 21.70 8.48
CA PRO A 77 -5.08 21.26 8.93
C PRO A 77 -4.54 20.03 8.18
N GLU A 78 -5.40 19.15 7.69
CA GLU A 78 -5.02 18.01 6.82
C GLU A 78 -4.59 18.52 5.44
N ILE A 79 -5.33 19.50 4.88
CA ILE A 79 -4.99 20.17 3.61
C ILE A 79 -3.63 20.85 3.72
N LYS A 80 -3.42 21.68 4.76
CA LYS A 80 -2.13 22.37 5.00
C LYS A 80 -0.96 21.40 5.14
N LEU A 81 -1.17 20.25 5.78
CA LEU A 81 -0.17 19.20 5.87
C LEU A 81 0.16 18.62 4.49
N TYR A 82 -0.87 18.30 3.71
CA TYR A 82 -0.71 17.73 2.38
C TYR A 82 0.07 18.69 1.48
N ASP A 83 -0.32 19.96 1.42
CA ASP A 83 0.32 20.97 0.59
C ASP A 83 1.80 21.16 0.97
N ALA A 84 2.12 21.25 2.27
CA ALA A 84 3.50 21.38 2.74
C ALA A 84 4.38 20.17 2.36
N ILE A 85 3.80 18.97 2.32
CA ILE A 85 4.51 17.76 1.90
C ILE A 85 4.68 17.73 0.38
N VAL A 86 3.68 18.15 -0.40
CA VAL A 86 3.79 18.26 -1.86
C VAL A 86 4.85 19.27 -2.25
N GLU A 87 4.93 20.41 -1.56
CA GLU A 87 5.98 21.41 -1.77
C GLU A 87 7.37 20.83 -1.44
N TYR A 88 7.49 20.13 -0.30
CA TYR A 88 8.72 19.41 0.05
C TYR A 88 9.14 18.38 -1.01
N ILE A 89 8.19 17.58 -1.49
CA ILE A 89 8.42 16.57 -2.52
C ILE A 89 8.90 17.23 -3.81
N SER A 90 8.21 18.28 -4.26
CA SER A 90 8.55 18.97 -5.51
C SER A 90 9.96 19.53 -5.46
N GLU A 91 10.31 20.24 -4.38
CA GLU A 91 11.63 20.86 -4.24
C GLU A 91 12.77 19.83 -4.22
N TYR A 92 12.61 18.72 -3.49
CA TYR A 92 13.67 17.71 -3.39
C TYR A 92 13.69 16.75 -4.57
N HIS A 93 12.58 16.63 -5.31
CA HIS A 93 12.52 15.82 -6.52
C HIS A 93 13.38 16.45 -7.62
N ASP A 94 13.28 17.78 -7.82
CA ASP A 94 14.09 18.50 -8.79
C ASP A 94 15.59 18.29 -8.51
N TYR A 95 16.00 18.47 -7.25
CA TYR A 95 17.37 18.19 -6.81
C TYR A 95 17.77 16.72 -7.04
N ALA A 96 16.90 15.79 -6.67
CA ALA A 96 17.18 14.36 -6.82
C ALA A 96 17.36 13.96 -8.28
N GLN A 97 16.61 14.58 -9.19
CA GLN A 97 16.69 14.34 -10.62
C GLN A 97 18.01 14.85 -11.21
N GLU A 98 18.46 16.03 -10.82
CA GLU A 98 19.76 16.59 -11.23
C GLU A 98 20.94 15.71 -10.79
N GLU A 99 20.90 15.22 -9.55
CA GLU A 99 21.93 14.36 -8.98
C GLU A 99 21.78 12.87 -9.33
N LYS A 100 20.75 12.50 -10.11
CA LYS A 100 20.37 11.09 -10.41
C LYS A 100 20.22 10.23 -9.15
N ASN A 101 19.74 10.84 -8.07
CA ASN A 101 19.57 10.21 -6.77
C ASN A 101 18.23 9.47 -6.71
N ASN A 102 18.18 8.29 -7.33
CA ASN A 102 16.98 7.46 -7.40
C ASN A 102 16.42 7.10 -6.02
N ILE A 103 17.29 6.90 -5.02
CA ILE A 103 16.86 6.58 -3.66
C ILE A 103 16.05 7.71 -3.04
N LEU A 104 16.48 8.97 -3.26
CA LEU A 104 15.72 10.13 -2.82
C LEU A 104 14.38 10.23 -3.55
N ILE A 105 14.37 10.05 -4.88
CA ILE A 105 13.12 10.05 -5.67
C ILE A 105 12.14 9.03 -5.09
N PHE A 106 12.58 7.79 -4.84
CA PHE A 106 11.72 6.76 -4.24
C PHE A 106 11.23 7.13 -2.85
N LEU A 107 12.06 7.75 -2.01
CA LEU A 107 11.64 8.22 -0.69
C LEU A 107 10.52 9.26 -0.79
N LEU A 108 10.67 10.23 -1.70
CA LEU A 108 9.68 11.30 -1.89
C LEU A 108 8.35 10.74 -2.42
N MET A 109 8.41 9.81 -3.39
CA MET A 109 7.22 9.10 -3.87
C MET A 109 6.53 8.30 -2.76
N LEU A 110 7.30 7.67 -1.86
CA LEU A 110 6.73 7.01 -0.69
C LEU A 110 6.04 8.01 0.24
N TYR A 111 6.64 9.18 0.50
CA TYR A 111 5.99 10.21 1.32
C TYR A 111 4.68 10.71 0.71
N GLU A 112 4.61 10.87 -0.61
CA GLU A 112 3.37 11.23 -1.32
C GLU A 112 2.26 10.19 -1.07
N ARG A 113 2.60 8.91 -1.22
CA ARG A 113 1.66 7.81 -0.98
C ARG A 113 1.24 7.71 0.48
N ILE A 114 2.18 7.94 1.41
CA ILE A 114 1.92 7.87 2.85
C ILE A 114 1.03 9.02 3.31
N VAL A 115 1.30 10.27 2.87
CA VAL A 115 0.44 11.42 3.23
C VAL A 115 -0.96 11.26 2.66
N ALA A 116 -1.08 10.78 1.43
CA ALA A 116 -2.37 10.45 0.85
C ALA A 116 -3.07 9.33 1.65
N SER A 117 -2.34 8.42 2.28
CA SER A 117 -2.90 7.32 3.06
C SER A 117 -3.43 7.75 4.42
N SER A 118 -2.63 8.48 5.22
CA SER A 118 -3.04 9.01 6.54
C SER A 118 -2.04 10.03 7.11
N SER A 119 -2.57 11.08 7.75
CA SER A 119 -1.79 12.07 8.52
C SER A 119 -0.97 11.41 9.64
N LYS A 120 -1.50 10.33 10.24
CA LYS A 120 -0.81 9.60 11.32
C LYS A 120 0.36 8.78 10.79
N ALA A 121 0.20 8.19 9.61
CA ALA A 121 1.26 7.42 8.98
C ALA A 121 2.43 8.33 8.59
N ILE A 122 2.14 9.47 7.97
CA ILE A 122 3.19 10.41 7.55
C ILE A 122 3.90 11.07 8.73
N LEU A 123 3.18 11.39 9.82
CA LEU A 123 3.79 11.90 11.04
C LEU A 123 4.90 10.96 11.55
N LYS A 124 4.63 9.65 11.56
CA LYS A 124 5.61 8.68 12.04
C LYS A 124 6.80 8.54 11.09
N SER A 125 6.56 8.51 9.79
CA SER A 125 7.62 8.40 8.77
C SER A 125 8.54 9.63 8.78
N LEU A 126 7.97 10.84 8.73
CA LEU A 126 8.73 12.09 8.81
C LEU A 126 9.39 12.29 10.18
N GLY A 127 8.73 11.86 11.26
CA GLY A 127 9.31 11.90 12.60
C GLY A 127 10.56 11.03 12.74
N LYS A 128 10.58 9.84 12.12
CA LYS A 128 11.79 9.01 12.04
C LYS A 128 12.85 9.67 11.18
N ARG A 129 12.49 10.15 9.98
CA ARG A 129 13.41 10.86 9.07
C ARG A 129 14.09 12.03 9.76
N LEU A 130 13.33 12.87 10.46
CA LEU A 130 13.86 14.01 11.20
C LEU A 130 14.87 13.59 12.28
N LYS A 131 14.59 12.52 13.03
CA LYS A 131 15.52 11.98 14.03
C LYS A 131 16.82 11.51 13.36
N THR A 132 16.68 10.79 12.26
CA THR A 132 17.80 10.28 11.45
C THR A 132 18.66 11.40 10.87
N LEU A 133 18.05 12.44 10.29
CA LEU A 133 18.77 13.60 9.75
C LEU A 133 19.55 14.32 10.86
N LYS A 134 18.93 14.53 12.03
CA LYS A 134 19.59 15.18 13.17
C LYS A 134 20.75 14.37 13.75
N SER A 135 20.62 13.04 13.81
CA SER A 135 21.68 12.18 14.36
C SER A 135 22.87 12.00 13.41
N LEU A 136 22.67 12.16 12.10
CA LEU A 136 23.67 11.87 11.07
C LEU A 136 24.33 13.10 10.45
N THR A 137 24.09 14.30 11.00
CA THR A 137 24.85 15.53 10.70
C THR A 137 26.38 15.38 10.81
N HIS A 138 26.89 14.24 11.31
CA HIS A 138 28.32 13.92 11.45
C HIS A 138 28.83 12.65 10.75
N LYS A 139 28.01 11.86 10.03
CA LYS A 139 28.51 10.60 9.40
C LYS A 139 27.93 10.35 8.01
N ALA A 140 28.80 10.45 7.00
CA ALA A 140 28.51 9.96 5.66
C ALA A 140 28.85 8.47 5.53
N LYS A 141 27.93 7.68 4.97
CA LYS A 141 28.16 6.30 4.54
C LYS A 141 27.72 6.18 3.08
N LYS A 142 28.64 5.72 2.23
CA LYS A 142 28.35 5.42 0.82
C LYS A 142 27.42 4.21 0.73
N ILE A 143 26.49 4.22 -0.22
CA ILE A 143 25.57 3.11 -0.48
C ILE A 143 25.78 2.63 -1.92
N SER A 144 25.69 1.30 -2.11
CA SER A 144 25.84 0.64 -3.41
C SER A 144 24.56 0.78 -4.23
N GLU A 145 24.69 1.27 -5.46
CA GLU A 145 23.60 1.42 -6.45
C GLU A 145 22.97 0.10 -6.90
N SER A 146 23.66 -1.03 -6.69
CA SER A 146 23.27 -2.37 -7.17
C SER A 146 22.04 -3.00 -6.48
N LEU A 147 21.32 -2.30 -5.61
CA LEU A 147 20.16 -2.81 -4.86
C LEU A 147 18.81 -2.25 -5.35
N LEU A 148 18.79 -1.48 -6.43
CA LEU A 148 17.62 -0.69 -6.85
C LEU A 148 16.70 -1.40 -7.87
N ASP A 149 17.19 -2.36 -8.63
CA ASP A 149 16.40 -2.97 -9.73
C ASP A 149 15.17 -3.73 -9.21
N ASP A 150 15.25 -4.40 -8.06
CA ASP A 150 14.13 -5.15 -7.47
C ASP A 150 13.26 -4.31 -6.51
N PHE A 151 13.59 -3.02 -6.30
CA PHE A 151 12.95 -2.19 -5.29
C PHE A 151 11.49 -1.85 -5.66
N SER A 152 11.19 -1.69 -6.95
CA SER A 152 9.85 -1.33 -7.42
C SER A 152 8.83 -2.47 -7.27
N GLU A 153 9.29 -3.72 -7.26
CA GLU A 153 8.43 -4.90 -7.25
C GLU A 153 8.00 -5.35 -5.84
N ILE A 154 8.66 -4.84 -4.81
CA ILE A 154 8.32 -5.17 -3.42
C ILE A 154 7.21 -4.26 -2.86
N PRO A 155 6.38 -4.76 -1.93
CA PRO A 155 5.32 -3.96 -1.29
C PRO A 155 5.85 -2.67 -0.63
N GLY A 156 5.07 -1.60 -0.68
CA GLY A 156 5.48 -0.28 -0.19
C GLY A 156 5.86 -0.23 1.30
N GLU A 157 5.28 -1.09 2.14
CA GLU A 157 5.74 -1.25 3.53
C GLU A 157 7.20 -1.71 3.64
N LYS A 158 7.66 -2.60 2.74
CA LYS A 158 9.05 -3.08 2.71
C LYS A 158 9.98 -2.05 2.06
N GLN A 159 9.49 -1.35 1.05
CA GLN A 159 10.20 -0.21 0.44
C GLN A 159 10.56 0.83 1.50
N LEU A 160 9.57 1.23 2.31
CA LEU A 160 9.79 2.20 3.39
C LEU A 160 10.82 1.71 4.41
N GLU A 161 10.75 0.44 4.83
CA GLU A 161 11.73 -0.12 5.77
C GLU A 161 13.16 -0.15 5.23
N PHE A 162 13.31 -0.38 3.93
CA PHE A 162 14.62 -0.37 3.28
C PHE A 162 15.18 1.04 3.19
N VAL A 163 14.39 2.00 2.72
CA VAL A 163 14.83 3.40 2.59
C VAL A 163 15.07 4.05 3.96
N GLU A 164 14.31 3.70 5.00
CA GLU A 164 14.57 4.16 6.37
C GLU A 164 15.95 3.71 6.91
N LYS A 165 16.53 2.62 6.40
CA LYS A 165 17.88 2.13 6.77
C LYS A 165 18.99 2.79 5.96
N ILE A 166 18.65 3.38 4.82
CA ILE A 166 19.59 4.03 3.91
C ILE A 166 19.83 5.45 4.37
N VAL A 167 21.04 5.71 4.89
CA VAL A 167 21.47 7.06 5.24
C VAL A 167 23.00 7.20 5.15
N PRO A 168 23.54 8.32 4.61
CA PRO A 168 22.87 9.50 4.05
C PRO A 168 22.31 9.29 2.65
N ILE A 169 21.19 9.96 2.38
CA ILE A 169 20.62 10.07 1.04
C ILE A 169 21.13 11.34 0.35
N LEU A 170 21.40 12.42 1.11
CA LEU A 170 21.92 13.69 0.60
C LEU A 170 23.40 13.84 0.94
N ASN A 171 24.18 14.35 -0.02
CA ASN A 171 25.61 14.61 0.16
C ASN A 171 25.91 16.09 0.53
N ASN A 172 25.01 17.01 0.19
CA ASN A 172 25.18 18.45 0.45
C ASN A 172 24.68 18.83 1.88
N PRO A 173 25.56 19.33 2.78
CA PRO A 173 25.19 19.71 4.14
C PRO A 173 24.13 20.82 4.23
N ASP A 174 24.11 21.77 3.30
CA ASP A 174 23.15 22.87 3.33
C ASP A 174 21.74 22.40 2.94
N LEU A 175 21.64 21.45 1.99
CA LEU A 175 20.39 20.78 1.68
C LEU A 175 19.90 19.95 2.86
N VAL A 176 20.78 19.23 3.57
CA VAL A 176 20.39 18.51 4.80
C VAL A 176 19.84 19.46 5.85
N ARG A 177 20.47 20.62 6.07
CA ARG A 177 19.98 21.64 7.01
C ARG A 177 18.63 22.21 6.59
N LYS A 178 18.42 22.42 5.29
CA LYS A 178 17.13 22.86 4.73
C LYS A 178 16.06 21.77 4.92
N GLU A 179 16.38 20.51 4.63
CA GLU A 179 15.49 19.35 4.78
C GLU A 179 15.02 19.23 6.23
N ILE A 180 15.94 19.36 7.19
CA ILE A 180 15.61 19.32 8.62
C ILE A 180 14.55 20.38 8.98
N LYS A 181 14.65 21.60 8.44
CA LYS A 181 13.68 22.67 8.71
C LYS A 181 12.31 22.34 8.11
N ILE A 182 12.27 21.92 6.84
CA ILE A 182 11.04 21.60 6.12
C ILE A 182 10.33 20.40 6.76
N VAL A 183 11.07 19.30 7.01
CA VAL A 183 10.53 18.09 7.63
C VAL A 183 10.07 18.37 9.07
N ALA A 184 10.78 19.21 9.84
CA ALA A 184 10.32 19.63 11.16
C ALA A 184 8.97 20.37 11.09
N ASN A 185 8.81 21.29 10.13
CA ASN A 185 7.53 21.96 9.92
C ASN A 185 6.41 20.98 9.54
N CYS A 186 6.67 20.05 8.62
CA CYS A 186 5.72 19.00 8.23
C CYS A 186 5.31 18.12 9.42
N VAL A 187 6.24 17.78 10.31
CA VAL A 187 5.95 17.02 11.55
C VAL A 187 5.02 17.81 12.48
N GLU A 188 5.23 19.12 12.64
CA GLU A 188 4.34 19.96 13.45
C GLU A 188 2.94 20.10 12.82
N LEU A 189 2.86 20.29 11.50
CA LEU A 189 1.59 20.27 10.77
C LEU A 189 0.87 18.92 10.94
N ALA A 190 1.61 17.81 10.86
CA ALA A 190 1.03 16.49 11.00
C ALA A 190 0.50 16.23 12.43
N LYS A 191 1.19 16.75 13.46
CA LYS A 191 0.64 16.75 14.83
C LYS A 191 -0.65 17.56 14.90
N LYS A 192 -0.67 18.77 14.33
CA LYS A 192 -1.87 19.63 14.31
C LYS A 192 -3.02 18.96 13.60
N ALA A 193 -2.78 18.27 12.48
CA ALA A 193 -3.79 17.54 11.71
C ALA A 193 -4.50 16.47 12.56
N LEU A 194 -3.80 15.82 13.48
CA LEU A 194 -4.35 14.76 14.34
C LEU A 194 -5.08 15.25 15.60
N ILE A 195 -4.97 16.53 15.95
CA ILE A 195 -5.61 17.05 17.17
C ILE A 195 -7.13 17.14 16.95
N GLY A 196 -7.88 16.35 17.72
CA GLY A 196 -9.33 16.45 17.83
C GLY A 196 -10.11 15.98 16.60
N ARG A 197 -9.48 15.34 15.62
CA ARG A 197 -10.14 14.90 14.38
C ARG A 197 -9.58 13.62 13.80
N ASN A 198 -10.41 12.95 12.99
CA ASN A 198 -10.02 11.82 12.15
C ASN A 198 -9.77 12.31 10.73
N ASP A 199 -8.78 11.70 10.05
CA ASP A 199 -8.52 11.96 8.62
C ASP A 199 -9.81 11.80 7.80
N ALA A 200 -9.98 12.61 6.75
CA ALA A 200 -11.18 12.57 5.89
C ALA A 200 -11.45 11.16 5.32
N LYS A 201 -10.39 10.42 4.97
CA LYS A 201 -10.49 9.01 4.53
C LYS A 201 -11.03 8.10 5.60
N LEU A 202 -10.61 8.27 6.86
CA LEU A 202 -11.07 7.44 7.97
C LEU A 202 -12.53 7.75 8.32
N ARG A 203 -12.93 9.03 8.33
CA ARG A 203 -14.34 9.42 8.51
C ARG A 203 -15.20 8.75 7.44
N LYS A 204 -14.79 8.83 6.17
CA LYS A 204 -15.52 8.21 5.08
C LYS A 204 -15.56 6.68 5.15
N LEU A 205 -14.49 6.04 5.62
CA LEU A 205 -14.46 4.60 5.86
C LEU A 205 -15.51 4.18 6.90
N ILE A 206 -15.65 4.93 7.99
CA ILE A 206 -16.65 4.66 9.04
C ILE A 206 -18.07 4.78 8.45
N GLU A 207 -18.36 5.84 7.69
CA GLU A 207 -19.63 5.99 6.98
C GLU A 207 -19.94 4.80 6.07
N ILE A 208 -18.96 4.35 5.28
CA ILE A 208 -19.11 3.20 4.38
C ILE A 208 -19.45 1.93 5.15
N ILE A 209 -18.78 1.68 6.28
CA ILE A 209 -19.04 0.51 7.12
C ILE A 209 -20.48 0.54 7.64
N ASP A 210 -20.94 1.69 8.11
CA ASP A 210 -22.29 1.84 8.67
C ASP A 210 -23.37 1.71 7.58
N ASP A 211 -23.16 2.29 6.40
CA ASP A 211 -24.06 2.17 5.26
C ASP A 211 -24.15 0.73 4.75
N LEU A 212 -23.01 0.02 4.70
CA LEU A 212 -22.98 -1.39 4.31
C LEU A 212 -23.79 -2.27 5.27
N LYS A 213 -23.64 -2.04 6.59
CA LYS A 213 -24.42 -2.76 7.61
C LYS A 213 -25.92 -2.53 7.46
N LYS A 214 -26.34 -1.27 7.25
CA LYS A 214 -27.76 -0.94 7.02
C LYS A 214 -28.29 -1.61 5.77
N LYS A 215 -27.56 -1.52 4.65
CA LYS A 215 -27.98 -2.07 3.36
C LYS A 215 -28.09 -3.59 3.35
N ILE A 216 -27.19 -4.28 4.06
CA ILE A 216 -27.15 -5.75 4.11
C ILE A 216 -28.07 -6.29 5.23
N ASN A 217 -28.50 -5.42 6.14
CA ASN A 217 -29.26 -5.76 7.34
C ASN A 217 -28.56 -6.83 8.20
N ASP A 218 -27.23 -6.75 8.29
CA ASP A 218 -26.38 -7.64 9.09
C ASP A 218 -25.35 -6.82 9.87
N LYS A 219 -25.52 -6.76 11.19
CA LYS A 219 -24.61 -6.04 12.10
C LYS A 219 -23.26 -6.76 12.27
N ASN A 220 -23.19 -8.05 11.94
CA ASN A 220 -22.04 -8.94 12.12
C ASN A 220 -21.30 -9.24 10.81
N ILE A 221 -21.61 -8.49 9.74
CA ILE A 221 -20.92 -8.62 8.47
C ILE A 221 -19.40 -8.55 8.64
N LYS A 222 -18.71 -9.49 8.01
CA LYS A 222 -17.25 -9.53 7.95
C LYS A 222 -16.73 -8.53 6.93
N ILE A 223 -15.81 -7.67 7.32
CA ILE A 223 -15.23 -6.63 6.47
C ILE A 223 -13.73 -6.86 6.35
N LEU A 224 -13.22 -6.77 5.13
CA LEU A 224 -11.79 -6.84 4.84
C LEU A 224 -11.34 -5.49 4.28
N ILE A 225 -10.38 -4.86 4.95
CA ILE A 225 -9.81 -3.57 4.59
C ILE A 225 -8.38 -3.80 4.15
N PHE A 226 -8.01 -3.28 2.98
CA PHE A 226 -6.64 -3.29 2.51
C PHE A 226 -6.04 -1.89 2.62
N THR A 227 -4.81 -1.82 3.05
CA THR A 227 -4.01 -0.60 3.10
C THR A 227 -2.58 -0.94 2.75
N GLU A 228 -1.77 0.03 2.36
CA GLU A 228 -0.40 -0.24 1.96
C GLU A 228 0.55 -0.29 3.17
N PHE A 229 0.38 0.63 4.11
CA PHE A 229 1.35 0.89 5.17
C PHE A 229 0.88 0.38 6.53
N ILE A 230 1.81 -0.22 7.29
CA ILE A 230 1.57 -0.73 8.66
C ILE A 230 1.07 0.38 9.59
N GLU A 231 1.57 1.61 9.45
CA GLU A 231 1.13 2.72 10.29
C GLU A 231 -0.30 3.16 9.99
N THR A 232 -0.72 3.11 8.72
CA THR A 232 -2.12 3.32 8.35
C THR A 232 -2.98 2.17 8.88
N GLN A 233 -2.54 0.91 8.76
CA GLN A 233 -3.24 -0.24 9.33
C GLN A 233 -3.47 -0.06 10.84
N ARG A 234 -2.41 0.31 11.57
CA ARG A 234 -2.49 0.55 13.01
C ARG A 234 -3.45 1.69 13.34
N TYR A 235 -3.44 2.77 12.56
CA TYR A 235 -4.38 3.87 12.74
C TYR A 235 -5.83 3.44 12.54
N ILE A 236 -6.12 2.68 11.49
CA ILE A 236 -7.47 2.15 11.22
C ILE A 236 -7.92 1.25 12.37
N ILE A 237 -7.06 0.34 12.83
CA ILE A 237 -7.37 -0.58 13.94
C ILE A 237 -7.70 0.22 15.21
N GLU A 238 -6.80 1.09 15.65
CA GLU A 238 -7.00 1.89 16.87
C GLU A 238 -8.28 2.72 16.81
N SER A 239 -8.61 3.27 15.64
CA SER A 239 -9.81 4.09 15.46
C SER A 239 -11.11 3.28 15.45
N LEU A 240 -11.11 2.11 14.81
CA LEU A 240 -12.29 1.23 14.76
C LEU A 240 -12.51 0.48 16.09
N GLU A 241 -11.44 0.13 16.83
CA GLU A 241 -11.56 -0.45 18.16
C GLU A 241 -12.21 0.51 19.16
N LYS A 242 -11.88 1.82 19.09
CA LYS A 242 -12.46 2.86 19.94
C LYS A 242 -13.99 2.98 19.81
N ILE A 243 -14.53 2.64 18.64
CA ILE A 243 -15.97 2.64 18.38
C ILE A 243 -16.59 1.24 18.50
N GLY A 244 -15.84 0.27 19.07
CA GLY A 244 -16.36 -1.02 19.51
C GLY A 244 -16.18 -2.20 18.54
N TYR A 245 -15.44 -2.02 17.43
CA TYR A 245 -15.19 -3.13 16.51
C TYR A 245 -14.14 -4.09 17.04
N LYS A 246 -14.42 -5.40 16.90
CA LYS A 246 -13.41 -6.44 17.12
C LYS A 246 -12.55 -6.57 15.86
N MET A 247 -11.26 -6.30 16.01
CA MET A 247 -10.31 -6.28 14.90
C MET A 247 -9.43 -7.53 14.83
N ALA A 248 -9.01 -7.88 13.62
CA ALA A 248 -7.88 -8.73 13.31
C ALA A 248 -6.99 -8.00 12.29
N PHE A 249 -5.73 -8.40 12.17
CA PHE A 249 -4.82 -7.77 11.22
C PHE A 249 -3.80 -8.74 10.67
N ILE A 250 -3.35 -8.50 9.44
CA ILE A 250 -2.28 -9.25 8.79
C ILE A 250 -1.33 -8.25 8.12
N ASN A 251 -0.03 -8.37 8.39
CA ASN A 251 1.00 -7.56 7.73
C ASN A 251 2.31 -8.35 7.55
N GLY A 252 3.27 -7.74 6.84
CA GLY A 252 4.57 -8.34 6.56
C GLY A 252 5.41 -8.69 7.79
N LYS A 253 5.10 -8.15 8.98
CA LYS A 253 5.85 -8.39 10.22
C LYS A 253 5.40 -9.63 10.98
N LEU A 254 4.22 -10.16 10.69
CA LEU A 254 3.70 -11.33 11.39
C LEU A 254 4.40 -12.61 10.97
N SER A 255 4.76 -13.43 11.97
CA SER A 255 5.18 -14.82 11.77
C SER A 255 4.05 -15.66 11.16
N LEU A 256 4.38 -16.83 10.61
CA LEU A 256 3.36 -17.75 10.05
C LEU A 256 2.34 -18.17 11.11
N SER A 257 2.77 -18.48 12.33
CA SER A 257 1.89 -18.84 13.44
C SER A 257 0.95 -17.70 13.83
N ASP A 258 1.46 -16.47 13.89
CA ASP A 258 0.62 -15.30 14.21
C ASP A 258 -0.40 -15.02 13.11
N ARG A 259 -0.02 -15.22 11.84
CA ARG A 259 -0.96 -15.10 10.71
C ARG A 259 -2.10 -16.10 10.82
N VAL A 260 -1.82 -17.36 11.20
CA VAL A 260 -2.85 -18.38 11.42
C VAL A 260 -3.78 -17.96 12.56
N LEU A 261 -3.22 -17.46 13.66
CA LEU A 261 -4.00 -16.98 14.80
C LEU A 261 -4.91 -15.79 14.42
N GLN A 262 -4.41 -14.84 13.63
CA GLN A 262 -5.19 -13.69 13.15
C GLN A 262 -6.29 -14.12 12.16
N LYS A 263 -6.03 -15.10 11.30
CA LYS A 263 -7.05 -15.71 10.43
C LYS A 263 -8.15 -16.37 11.26
N GLN A 264 -7.79 -17.15 12.28
CA GLN A 264 -8.76 -17.79 13.18
C GLN A 264 -9.55 -16.73 13.96
N ARG A 265 -8.88 -15.70 14.49
CA ARG A 265 -9.54 -14.57 15.14
C ARG A 265 -10.54 -13.89 14.20
N PHE A 266 -10.19 -13.66 12.94
CA PHE A 266 -11.11 -13.09 11.96
C PHE A 266 -12.29 -13.99 11.63
N ARG A 267 -12.08 -15.31 11.55
CA ARG A 267 -13.16 -16.28 11.37
C ARG A 267 -14.13 -16.23 12.54
N ASP A 268 -13.63 -16.34 13.76
CA ASP A 268 -14.45 -16.68 14.92
C ASP A 268 -14.94 -15.45 15.69
N LYS A 269 -14.09 -14.42 15.86
CA LYS A 269 -14.30 -13.35 16.86
C LYS A 269 -14.35 -11.94 16.29
N ALA A 270 -13.47 -11.62 15.34
CA ALA A 270 -13.32 -10.27 14.80
C ALA A 270 -14.29 -10.00 13.65
N GLN A 271 -14.81 -8.78 13.57
CA GLN A 271 -15.71 -8.34 12.50
C GLN A 271 -14.92 -7.77 11.31
N ILE A 272 -13.76 -7.17 11.58
CA ILE A 272 -12.98 -6.48 10.58
C ILE A 272 -11.55 -6.99 10.59
N LEU A 273 -11.03 -7.32 9.41
CA LEU A 273 -9.63 -7.65 9.18
C LEU A 273 -9.00 -6.52 8.36
N VAL A 274 -7.89 -5.96 8.84
CA VAL A 274 -7.09 -4.98 8.07
C VAL A 274 -5.81 -5.66 7.59
N SER A 275 -5.56 -5.68 6.30
CA SER A 275 -4.36 -6.28 5.69
C SER A 275 -3.47 -5.25 5.03
N THR A 276 -2.16 -5.42 5.16
CA THR A 276 -1.20 -4.76 4.26
C THR A 276 -0.93 -5.59 3.01
N ASP A 277 -0.33 -4.99 1.98
CA ASP A 277 -0.02 -5.68 0.72
C ASP A 277 0.93 -6.87 0.92
N ALA A 278 1.99 -6.76 1.73
CA ALA A 278 2.86 -7.91 2.04
C ALA A 278 2.22 -8.91 3.03
N GLY A 279 1.09 -8.54 3.63
CA GLY A 279 0.21 -9.45 4.35
C GLY A 279 -0.75 -10.22 3.44
N GLY A 280 -1.17 -9.60 2.32
CA GLY A 280 -2.29 -10.02 1.48
C GLY A 280 -2.05 -11.28 0.66
N GLU A 281 -0.80 -11.55 0.25
CA GLU A 281 -0.45 -12.69 -0.61
C GLU A 281 -0.81 -14.06 0.00
N GLY A 282 -1.02 -14.13 1.32
CA GLY A 282 -1.40 -15.35 2.03
C GLY A 282 -2.80 -15.34 2.64
N ILE A 283 -3.62 -14.28 2.48
CA ILE A 283 -4.95 -14.23 3.12
C ILE A 283 -5.97 -15.13 2.42
N ILE A 284 -5.78 -15.33 1.11
CA ILE A 284 -6.75 -15.98 0.21
C ILE A 284 -6.48 -17.49 0.07
N TYR A 285 -5.35 -17.99 0.59
CA TYR A 285 -5.04 -19.43 0.68
C TYR A 285 -5.28 -19.98 2.08
#